data_AF-A0A077B4F9-F1
#
_entry.id   AF-A0A077B4F9-F1
#
_cell.length_a   1.000
_cell.length_b   1.000
_cell.length_c   1.000
_cell.angle_alpha   90.00
_cell.angle_beta   90.00
_cell.angle_gamma   90.00
#
_symmetry.space_group_name_H-M   'P 1'
#
loop_
_entity.id
_entity.type
_entity.pdbx_description
1 polymer ?
#
loop_
_entity_poly.entity_id
_entity_poly.type
_entity_poly.pdbx_seq_one_letter_code
_entity_poly.pdbx_strand_id
1 'polypeptide(L)'
;YALFDKYFKKIGNCVGANTCPAGTGKDSMHYLLSWYYAWGGATDTSAAWSWRIGSSHAHFGYQNPFAAWALTNVPELRPKSPTAADDWAKSLERQLEFYQWLQSADGAIAGGATNSWEGSYAQPPAGTPTFYGMFYDEHPVYPDP
;
A
#
# COMPACT_ATOMS: atom_id res chain seq x y z
N TYR A 1 -1.37 -8.23 -4.33
CA TYR A 1 0.00 -7.66 -4.34
C TYR A 1 0.01 -6.17 -4.09
N ALA A 2 -0.84 -5.37 -4.74
CA ALA A 2 -0.93 -3.92 -4.48
C ALA A 2 -1.13 -3.54 -3.00
N LEU A 3 -1.67 -4.42 -2.15
CA LEU A 3 -1.95 -4.14 -0.74
C LEU A 3 -0.70 -4.18 0.17
N PHE A 4 0.48 -4.49 -0.37
CA PHE A 4 1.72 -4.68 0.39
C PHE A 4 2.77 -3.60 0.10
N ASP A 5 3.58 -3.32 1.12
CA ASP A 5 4.85 -2.60 0.98
C ASP A 5 5.71 -3.17 -0.17
N LYS A 6 6.47 -2.30 -0.84
CA LYS A 6 7.30 -2.67 -2.00
C LYS A 6 8.17 -3.90 -1.76
N TYR A 7 8.88 -3.93 -0.62
CA TYR A 7 9.77 -5.03 -0.26
C TYR A 7 9.26 -5.82 0.93
N PHE A 8 7.94 -5.82 1.13
CA PHE A 8 7.28 -6.51 2.24
C PHE A 8 7.87 -6.10 3.61
N LYS A 9 8.31 -4.85 3.76
CA LYS A 9 8.65 -4.29 5.08
C LYS A 9 7.39 -4.14 5.91
N LYS A 10 7.53 -4.30 7.23
CA LYS A 10 6.43 -4.09 8.16
C LYS A 10 5.87 -2.67 8.01
N ILE A 11 4.55 -2.54 8.02
CA ILE A 11 3.88 -1.24 7.99
C ILE A 11 3.98 -0.59 9.36
N GLY A 12 4.31 0.70 9.37
CA GLY A 12 4.20 1.56 10.54
C GLY A 12 5.54 2.07 11.04
N ASN A 13 5.78 3.38 10.86
CA ASN A 13 6.99 4.10 11.24
C ASN A 13 8.27 3.43 10.69
N CYS A 14 8.21 2.94 9.46
CA CYS A 14 9.29 2.20 8.81
C CYS A 14 10.41 3.17 8.37
N VAL A 15 11.38 3.37 9.26
CA VAL A 15 12.57 4.22 9.02
C VAL A 15 13.85 3.39 9.09
N GLY A 16 14.74 3.67 8.15
CA GLY A 16 16.01 3.01 7.90
C GLY A 16 15.83 1.67 7.20
N ALA A 17 16.33 1.54 5.96
CA ALA A 17 16.18 0.32 5.16
C ALA A 17 16.71 -0.95 5.86
N ASN A 18 17.74 -0.81 6.69
CA ASN A 18 18.37 -1.90 7.44
C ASN A 18 17.77 -2.13 8.84
N THR A 19 17.05 -1.15 9.38
CA THR A 19 16.47 -1.20 10.74
C THR A 19 14.98 -1.51 10.72
N CYS A 20 14.25 -1.02 9.71
CA CYS A 20 12.86 -1.37 9.53
C CYS A 20 12.76 -2.88 9.24
N PRO A 21 12.02 -3.64 10.06
CA PRO A 21 11.98 -5.09 9.95
C PRO A 21 11.26 -5.54 8.68
N ALA A 22 11.65 -6.71 8.17
CA ALA A 22 10.82 -7.44 7.22
C ALA A 22 9.49 -7.82 7.89
N GLY A 23 8.42 -7.82 7.12
CA GLY A 23 7.11 -8.25 7.59
C GLY A 23 7.02 -9.77 7.77
N THR A 24 6.12 -10.19 8.64
CA THR A 24 5.72 -11.57 8.88
C THR A 24 4.20 -11.71 8.76
N GLY A 25 3.75 -12.74 8.05
CA GLY A 25 2.33 -12.90 7.76
C GLY A 25 1.79 -11.74 6.91
N LYS A 26 0.91 -10.92 7.49
CA LYS A 26 0.23 -9.81 6.81
C LYS A 26 0.56 -8.42 7.37
N ASP A 27 1.58 -8.30 8.23
CA ASP A 27 1.94 -7.01 8.83
C ASP A 27 2.70 -6.06 7.87
N SER A 28 3.07 -6.55 6.68
CA SER A 28 3.52 -5.73 5.55
C SER A 28 2.40 -5.31 4.60
N MET A 29 1.14 -5.70 4.87
CA MET A 29 -0.02 -5.20 4.15
C MET A 29 -0.48 -3.87 4.75
N HIS A 30 -0.50 -2.81 3.93
CA HIS A 30 -1.14 -1.53 4.29
C HIS A 30 -2.64 -1.51 3.95
N TYR A 31 -3.14 -2.50 3.19
CA TYR A 31 -4.55 -2.65 2.78
C TYR A 31 -5.10 -1.54 1.87
N LEU A 32 -4.23 -0.72 1.31
CA LEU A 32 -4.55 0.27 0.27
C LEU A 32 -4.13 -0.23 -1.11
N LEU A 33 -4.78 0.25 -2.17
CA LEU A 33 -4.31 0.07 -3.54
C LEU A 33 -3.11 0.99 -3.76
N SER A 34 -1.90 0.44 -3.67
CA SER A 34 -0.66 1.16 -3.96
C SER A 34 -0.48 1.41 -5.46
N TRP A 35 0.50 2.27 -5.80
CA TRP A 35 0.75 2.71 -7.17
C TRP A 35 0.97 1.59 -8.18
N TYR A 36 1.59 0.48 -7.75
CA TYR A 36 1.83 -0.68 -8.58
C TYR A 36 2.11 -1.92 -7.73
N TYR A 37 2.10 -3.06 -8.41
CA TYR A 37 2.91 -4.21 -8.04
C TYR A 37 3.63 -4.68 -9.30
N ALA A 38 4.76 -5.35 -9.14
CA ALA A 38 5.54 -5.87 -10.27
C ALA A 38 6.10 -7.25 -9.96
N TRP A 39 6.45 -7.97 -11.02
CA TRP A 39 7.04 -9.29 -10.94
C TRP A 39 8.00 -9.48 -12.13
N GLY A 40 8.97 -10.39 -11.97
CA GLY A 40 9.92 -10.72 -13.02
C GLY A 40 10.65 -12.03 -12.73
N GLY A 41 11.48 -12.45 -13.68
CA GLY A 41 12.25 -13.69 -13.58
C GLY A 41 13.23 -13.82 -14.73
N ALA A 42 14.13 -14.80 -14.62
CA ALA A 42 15.12 -15.08 -15.65
C ALA A 42 14.44 -15.59 -16.94
N THR A 43 14.95 -15.17 -18.09
CA THR A 43 14.59 -15.75 -19.39
C THR A 43 15.47 -16.96 -19.74
N ASP A 44 16.66 -17.04 -19.15
CA ASP A 44 17.55 -18.18 -19.26
C ASP A 44 17.02 -19.34 -18.42
N THR A 45 16.73 -20.46 -19.07
CA THR A 45 16.20 -21.68 -18.43
C THR A 45 17.18 -22.31 -17.44
N SER A 46 18.47 -21.96 -17.50
CA SER A 46 19.48 -22.39 -16.53
C SER A 46 19.54 -21.53 -15.26
N ALA A 47 18.89 -20.36 -15.26
CA ALA A 47 18.82 -19.46 -14.12
C ALA A 47 17.44 -19.56 -13.43
N ALA A 48 17.40 -20.16 -12.24
CA ALA A 48 16.14 -20.41 -11.53
C ALA A 48 15.76 -19.29 -10.53
N TRP A 49 15.68 -18.04 -10.99
CA TRP A 49 15.27 -16.90 -10.14
C TRP A 49 14.02 -16.17 -10.65
N SER A 50 13.23 -15.68 -9.70
CA SER A 50 12.09 -14.79 -9.92
C SER A 50 11.89 -13.86 -8.73
N TRP A 51 11.14 -12.79 -8.92
CA TRP A 51 10.87 -11.80 -7.88
C TRP A 51 9.46 -11.21 -8.02
N ARG A 52 8.96 -10.67 -6.91
CA ARG A 52 7.70 -9.91 -6.81
C ARG A 52 7.91 -8.74 -5.86
N ILE A 53 7.25 -7.62 -6.13
CA ILE A 53 7.20 -6.44 -5.26
C ILE A 53 5.78 -5.89 -5.23
N GLY A 54 5.41 -5.28 -4.10
CA GLY A 54 4.26 -4.37 -4.01
C GLY A 54 4.66 -2.95 -4.39
N SER A 55 4.07 -1.96 -3.73
CA SER A 55 4.56 -0.59 -3.71
C SER A 55 4.25 0.03 -2.35
N SER A 56 5.20 0.79 -1.81
CA SER A 56 5.05 1.43 -0.50
C SER A 56 4.22 2.71 -0.55
N HIS A 57 3.89 3.21 -1.74
CA HIS A 57 3.21 4.48 -1.97
C HIS A 57 1.76 4.24 -2.39
N ALA A 58 0.82 4.84 -1.68
CA ALA A 58 -0.61 4.80 -1.99
C ALA A 58 -1.14 6.21 -2.23
N HIS A 59 -1.82 6.38 -3.37
CA HIS A 59 -2.46 7.64 -3.77
C HIS A 59 -3.98 7.50 -3.64
N PHE A 60 -4.68 8.50 -3.11
CA PHE A 60 -6.13 8.44 -2.87
C PHE A 60 -6.90 8.11 -4.16
N GLY A 61 -6.51 8.73 -5.28
CA GLY A 61 -7.14 8.54 -6.60
C GLY A 61 -7.10 7.11 -7.16
N TYR A 62 -6.29 6.21 -6.59
CA TYR A 62 -6.24 4.80 -6.99
C TYR A 62 -7.15 3.91 -6.15
N GLN A 63 -7.67 4.41 -5.03
CA GLN A 63 -8.54 3.63 -4.18
C GLN A 63 -9.86 3.36 -4.93
N ASN A 64 -10.46 2.21 -4.68
CA ASN A 64 -11.72 1.80 -5.27
C ASN A 64 -12.54 1.02 -4.24
N PRO A 65 -13.23 1.74 -3.32
CA PRO A 65 -14.07 1.10 -2.30
C PRO A 65 -15.18 0.25 -2.91
N PHE A 66 -15.69 0.60 -4.09
CA PHE A 66 -16.71 -0.21 -4.77
C PHE A 66 -16.18 -1.59 -5.18
N ALA A 67 -14.98 -1.66 -5.76
CA ALA A 67 -14.35 -2.93 -6.09
C ALA A 67 -14.05 -3.75 -4.82
N ALA A 68 -13.53 -3.13 -3.76
CA ALA A 68 -13.29 -3.82 -2.49
C ALA A 68 -14.60 -4.36 -1.88
N TRP A 69 -15.69 -3.59 -1.95
CA TRP A 69 -17.02 -4.03 -1.53
C TRP A 69 -17.52 -5.21 -2.37
N ALA A 70 -17.40 -5.15 -3.69
CA ALA A 70 -17.85 -6.21 -4.59
C ALA A 70 -17.10 -7.52 -4.35
N LEU A 71 -15.77 -7.47 -4.22
CA LEU A 71 -14.91 -8.63 -3.96
C LEU A 71 -15.17 -9.27 -2.59
N THR A 72 -15.82 -8.54 -1.68
CA THR A 72 -16.21 -9.03 -0.35
C THR A 72 -17.63 -9.59 -0.35
N ASN A 73 -18.58 -8.85 -0.95
CA ASN A 73 -20.01 -9.05 -0.74
C ASN A 73 -20.75 -9.73 -1.90
N VAL A 74 -20.23 -9.67 -3.13
CA VAL A 74 -20.89 -10.25 -4.31
C VAL A 74 -20.38 -11.69 -4.50
N PRO A 75 -21.23 -12.72 -4.32
CA PRO A 75 -20.79 -14.13 -4.38
C PRO A 75 -20.07 -14.49 -5.68
N GLU A 76 -20.51 -13.94 -6.81
CA GLU A 76 -19.97 -14.19 -8.15
C GLU A 76 -18.57 -13.58 -8.35
N LEU A 77 -18.24 -12.54 -7.58
CA LEU A 77 -16.96 -11.84 -7.67
C LEU A 77 -16.01 -12.18 -6.51
N ARG A 78 -16.47 -12.90 -5.49
CA ARG A 78 -15.65 -13.26 -4.33
C ARG A 78 -14.46 -14.14 -4.74
N PRO A 79 -13.21 -13.73 -4.45
CA PRO A 79 -12.05 -14.55 -4.74
C PRO A 79 -12.09 -15.89 -3.99
N LYS A 80 -11.62 -16.97 -4.64
CA LYS A 80 -11.65 -18.33 -4.07
C LYS A 80 -10.55 -18.61 -3.06
N SER A 81 -9.52 -17.77 -2.97
CA SER A 81 -8.41 -17.99 -2.04
C SER A 81 -8.87 -17.79 -0.59
N PRO A 82 -8.39 -18.61 0.37
CA PRO A 82 -8.99 -18.71 1.71
C PRO A 82 -9.10 -17.40 2.50
N THR A 83 -8.21 -16.44 2.25
CA THR A 83 -8.11 -15.21 3.06
C THR A 83 -8.41 -13.94 2.29
N ALA A 84 -8.74 -14.02 0.99
CA ALA A 84 -8.88 -12.82 0.16
C ALA A 84 -10.15 -12.02 0.47
N ALA A 85 -11.25 -12.68 0.85
CA ALA A 85 -12.46 -11.98 1.26
C ALA A 85 -12.18 -11.11 2.50
N ASP A 86 -11.46 -11.63 3.49
CA ASP A 86 -11.05 -10.88 4.69
C ASP A 86 -10.08 -9.74 4.34
N ASP A 87 -9.15 -9.96 3.42
CA ASP A 87 -8.22 -8.92 2.97
C ASP A 87 -8.93 -7.78 2.25
N TRP A 88 -9.93 -8.09 1.41
CA TRP A 88 -10.74 -7.08 0.73
C TRP A 88 -11.72 -6.38 1.67
N ALA A 89 -12.28 -7.08 2.67
CA ALA A 89 -13.11 -6.46 3.70
C ALA A 89 -12.30 -5.41 4.48
N LYS A 90 -11.10 -5.78 4.93
CA LYS A 90 -10.19 -4.85 5.62
C LYS A 90 -9.69 -3.74 4.70
N SER A 91 -9.49 -4.03 3.41
CA SER A 91 -9.13 -3.01 2.42
C SER A 91 -10.25 -2.00 2.19
N LEU A 92 -11.51 -2.43 2.16
CA LEU A 92 -12.67 -1.55 2.05
C LEU A 92 -12.70 -0.54 3.20
N GLU A 93 -12.63 -1.02 4.44
CA GLU A 93 -12.58 -0.17 5.64
C GLU A 93 -11.41 0.80 5.58
N ARG A 94 -10.20 0.28 5.28
CA ARG A 94 -8.98 1.09 5.21
C ARG A 94 -9.04 2.18 4.15
N GLN A 95 -9.62 1.89 2.99
CA GLN A 95 -9.75 2.88 1.91
C GLN A 95 -10.70 4.00 2.32
N LEU A 96 -11.82 3.70 2.99
CA LEU A 96 -12.76 4.72 3.48
C LEU A 96 -12.12 5.60 4.57
N GLU A 97 -11.39 5.00 5.51
CA GLU A 97 -10.60 5.75 6.50
C GLU A 97 -9.56 6.67 5.84
N PHE A 98 -8.92 6.19 4.76
CA PHE A 98 -7.90 6.95 4.03
C PHE A 98 -8.49 8.17 3.32
N TYR A 99 -9.66 8.02 2.67
CA TYR A 99 -10.38 9.17 2.11
C TYR A 99 -10.75 10.19 3.19
N GLN A 100 -11.27 9.75 4.33
CA GLN A 100 -11.66 10.66 5.41
C GLN A 100 -10.45 11.38 6.01
N TRP A 101 -9.33 10.67 6.18
CA TRP A 101 -8.09 11.23 6.72
C TRP A 101 -7.46 12.27 5.78
N LEU A 102 -7.56 12.07 4.46
CA LEU A 102 -7.01 12.99 3.45
C LEU A 102 -7.93 14.15 3.10
N GLN A 103 -9.14 14.21 3.64
CA GLN A 103 -10.07 15.28 3.32
C GLN A 103 -9.62 16.62 3.93
N SER A 104 -9.42 17.63 3.07
CA SER A 104 -9.08 18.99 3.46
C SER A 104 -10.26 19.70 4.12
N ALA A 105 -9.99 20.85 4.74
CA ALA A 105 -11.03 21.69 5.34
C ALA A 105 -12.10 22.16 4.32
N ASP A 106 -11.72 22.30 3.05
CA ASP A 106 -12.62 22.68 1.95
C ASP A 106 -13.29 21.47 1.27
N GLY A 107 -12.98 20.25 1.72
CA GLY A 107 -13.60 19.00 1.27
C GLY A 107 -12.89 18.28 0.13
N ALA A 108 -11.82 18.84 -0.45
CA ALA A 108 -10.97 18.16 -1.43
C ALA A 108 -10.17 17.03 -0.77
N ILE A 109 -9.77 16.01 -1.54
CA ILE A 109 -8.96 14.89 -1.01
C ILE A 109 -7.50 15.12 -1.40
N ALA A 110 -6.61 15.14 -0.41
CA ALA A 110 -5.16 15.29 -0.57
C ALA A 110 -4.50 14.02 -1.16
N GLY A 111 -3.19 14.07 -1.44
CA GLY A 111 -2.43 13.06 -2.18
C GLY A 111 -2.51 11.64 -1.61
N GLY A 112 -1.82 11.37 -0.50
CA GLY A 112 -1.77 10.02 0.04
C GLY A 112 -0.77 9.78 1.16
N ALA A 113 -0.17 8.58 1.15
CA ALA A 113 0.81 8.18 2.15
C ALA A 113 1.83 7.16 1.61
N THR A 114 3.00 7.10 2.25
CA THR A 114 4.06 6.14 1.95
C THR A 114 4.58 5.42 3.19
N ASN A 115 4.89 4.12 3.07
CA ASN A 115 5.66 3.38 4.07
C ASN A 115 7.18 3.49 3.84
N SER A 116 7.61 4.08 2.72
CA SER A 116 9.02 4.24 2.34
C SER A 116 9.25 5.69 1.95
N TRP A 117 9.62 6.53 2.92
CA TRP A 117 9.94 7.94 2.65
C TRP A 117 11.05 8.03 1.60
N GLU A 118 10.85 8.88 0.59
CA GLU A 118 11.74 9.04 -0.58
C GLU A 118 12.09 7.71 -1.30
N GLY A 119 11.27 6.67 -1.13
CA GLY A 119 11.50 5.34 -1.72
C GLY A 119 12.72 4.59 -1.16
N SER A 120 13.29 5.04 -0.05
CA SER A 120 14.49 4.46 0.57
C SER A 120 14.32 4.12 2.05
N TYR A 121 13.08 4.20 2.56
CA TYR A 121 12.76 4.14 3.99
C TYR A 121 13.51 5.21 4.78
N ALA A 122 13.65 6.42 4.21
CA ALA A 122 14.34 7.53 4.86
C ALA A 122 13.56 8.07 6.07
N GLN A 123 14.19 8.99 6.81
CA GLN A 123 13.55 9.70 7.90
C GLN A 123 12.69 10.84 7.32
N PRO A 124 11.36 10.85 7.53
CA PRO A 124 10.52 11.99 7.15
C PRO A 124 10.79 13.21 8.04
N PRO A 125 10.40 14.43 7.59
CA PRO A 125 10.43 15.63 8.41
C PRO A 125 9.74 15.43 9.77
N ALA A 126 10.25 16.10 10.80
CA ALA A 126 9.65 16.04 12.13
C ALA A 126 8.21 16.55 12.10
N GLY A 127 7.30 15.82 12.75
CA GLY A 127 5.87 16.16 12.78
C GLY A 127 5.07 15.75 11.55
N THR A 128 5.66 15.01 10.59
CA THR A 128 4.92 14.47 9.44
C THR A 128 3.72 13.64 9.92
N PRO A 129 2.48 13.99 9.51
CA PRO A 129 1.29 13.24 9.89
C PRO A 129 1.36 11.78 9.42
N THR A 130 0.73 10.88 10.16
CA THR A 130 0.73 9.46 9.81
C THR A 130 -0.66 8.87 9.71
N PHE A 131 -0.78 7.87 8.84
CA PHE A 131 -1.95 7.01 8.68
C PHE A 131 -1.51 5.56 8.89
N TYR A 132 -1.89 4.96 10.02
CA TYR A 132 -1.38 3.64 10.44
C TYR A 132 0.17 3.55 10.44
N GLY A 133 0.83 4.68 10.70
CA GLY A 133 2.29 4.82 10.68
C GLY A 133 2.92 4.90 9.28
N MET A 134 2.14 4.93 8.20
CA MET A 134 2.60 5.44 6.91
C MET A 134 2.63 6.96 6.95
N PHE A 135 3.60 7.59 6.28
CA PHE A 135 3.82 9.02 6.30
C PHE A 135 2.99 9.72 5.23
N TYR A 136 2.33 10.83 5.58
CA TYR A 136 1.61 11.68 4.63
C TYR A 136 2.53 12.14 3.50
N ASP A 137 2.04 12.03 2.28
CA ASP A 137 2.74 12.44 1.06
C ASP A 137 1.75 13.25 0.21
N GLU A 138 2.08 14.52 -0.04
CA GLU A 138 1.25 15.43 -0.83
C GLU A 138 1.24 15.03 -2.31
N HIS A 139 2.37 14.50 -2.81
CA HIS A 139 2.56 14.09 -4.20
C HIS A 139 3.07 12.64 -4.27
N PRO A 140 2.23 11.63 -3.94
CA PRO A 140 2.67 10.25 -3.96
C PRO A 140 3.28 9.86 -5.32
N VAL A 141 4.51 9.34 -5.27
CA VAL A 141 5.29 8.78 -6.39
C VAL A 141 5.94 9.79 -7.32
N TYR A 142 5.18 10.73 -7.89
CA TYR A 142 5.69 11.66 -8.88
C TYR A 142 5.60 13.10 -8.35
N PRO A 143 6.73 13.80 -8.16
CA PRO A 143 6.74 15.19 -7.71
C PRO A 143 6.81 16.20 -8.88
N ASP A 144 6.71 15.74 -10.12
CA ASP A 144 6.86 16.57 -11.32
C ASP A 144 5.91 16.12 -12.44
N PRO A 145 4.63 16.53 -12.41
CA PRO A 145 3.79 16.94 -11.26
C PRO A 145 3.07 15.76 -10.59
#